data_AF-A0A946CUH9-F1
#
_entry.id   AF-A0A946CUH9-F1
#
_cell.length_a   1.000
_cell.length_b   1.000
_cell.length_c   1.000
_cell.angle_alpha   90.00
_cell.angle_beta   90.00
_cell.angle_gamma   90.00
#
_symmetry.space_group_name_H-M   'P 1'
#
loop_
_entity.id
_entity.type
_entity.pdbx_description
1 polymer ?
#
loop_
_entity_poly.entity_id
_entity_poly.type
_entity_poly.pdbx_seq_one_letter_code
_entity_poly.pdbx_strand_id
1 'polypeptide(L)'
;MDIKLSESFLAYKSFKYLKISAGVLLITLIAYLAHDPGRAPNGGTWFGYTLGAISAGLVVFLGWFGIKKRQFMSGTDLLKGWLSAHVYLGVLVIFLSLFHSGFQLGLNLHSLLWTLLVLTVLSGMYGVFCYVRYPSILTGSRQGLTRAEILLELSELDMQCRDVAMGLGDEINAAILRAAEGTQV
;
A
#
# COMPACT_ATOMS: atom_id res chain seq x y z
N MET A 1 5.37 -14.06 -24.06
CA MET A 1 4.36 -13.38 -23.22
C MET A 1 5.06 -13.03 -21.91
N ASP A 2 5.54 -11.80 -21.76
CA ASP A 2 6.24 -11.37 -20.54
C ASP A 2 5.26 -11.41 -19.37
N ILE A 3 5.44 -12.40 -18.49
CA ILE A 3 4.77 -12.43 -17.20
C ILE A 3 5.39 -11.28 -16.40
N LYS A 4 4.75 -10.11 -16.41
CA LYS A 4 5.03 -9.06 -15.43
C LYS A 4 4.71 -9.64 -14.06
N LEU A 5 5.74 -10.21 -13.42
CA LEU A 5 5.77 -10.50 -11.99
C LEU A 5 5.12 -9.29 -11.30
N SER A 6 4.05 -9.54 -10.54
CA SER A 6 3.27 -8.50 -9.90
C SER A 6 4.21 -7.59 -9.13
N GLU A 7 4.50 -6.39 -9.66
CA GLU A 7 5.41 -5.48 -8.98
C GLU A 7 4.88 -5.25 -7.58
N SER A 8 5.72 -5.51 -6.58
CA SER A 8 5.41 -5.22 -5.19
C SER A 8 5.06 -3.75 -5.10
N PHE A 9 3.97 -3.41 -4.40
CA PHE A 9 3.55 -2.02 -4.24
C PHE A 9 4.66 -1.14 -3.58
N LEU A 10 5.61 -1.76 -2.87
CA LEU A 10 6.80 -1.09 -2.34
C LEU A 10 7.76 -0.64 -3.46
N ALA A 11 7.88 -1.42 -4.53
CA ALA A 11 8.75 -1.13 -5.68
C ALA A 11 8.06 -0.28 -6.76
N TYR A 12 6.91 0.33 -6.46
CA TYR A 12 6.11 1.08 -7.44
C TYR A 12 6.94 2.11 -8.22
N LYS A 13 7.02 1.92 -9.55
CA LYS A 13 7.73 2.78 -10.50
C LYS A 13 9.18 3.08 -10.08
N SER A 14 9.98 2.04 -9.80
CA SER A 14 11.40 2.15 -9.41
C SER A 14 11.62 2.93 -8.11
N PHE A 15 10.85 2.59 -7.07
CA PHE A 15 10.95 3.19 -5.73
C PHE A 15 10.83 4.72 -5.73
N LYS A 16 9.98 5.28 -6.61
CA LYS A 16 9.85 6.73 -6.78
C LYS A 16 9.58 7.46 -5.47
N TYR A 17 8.66 6.93 -4.66
CA TYR A 17 8.26 7.56 -3.39
C TYR A 17 9.34 7.43 -2.30
N LEU A 18 10.11 6.34 -2.29
CA LEU A 18 11.29 6.23 -1.43
C LEU A 18 12.31 7.31 -1.78
N LYS A 19 12.61 7.51 -3.07
CA LYS A 19 13.56 8.55 -3.53
C LYS A 19 13.09 9.95 -3.16
N ILE A 20 11.79 10.24 -3.31
CA ILE A 20 11.20 11.52 -2.90
C ILE A 20 11.32 11.70 -1.38
N SER A 21 10.88 10.73 -0.59
CA SER A 21 10.96 10.82 0.87
C SER A 21 12.41 10.98 1.36
N ALA A 22 13.34 10.19 0.81
CA ALA A 22 14.75 10.30 1.14
C ALA A 22 15.35 11.65 0.74
N GLY A 23 14.99 12.16 -0.44
CA GLY A 23 15.40 13.49 -0.90
C GLY A 23 14.88 14.61 0.01
N VAL A 24 13.60 14.59 0.37
CA VAL A 24 13.01 15.56 1.30
C VAL A 24 13.69 15.46 2.66
N LEU A 25 13.86 14.25 3.20
CA LEU A 25 14.53 14.04 4.48
C LEU A 25 15.95 14.60 4.47
N LEU A 26 16.71 14.33 3.41
CA LEU A 26 18.09 14.77 3.26
C LEU A 26 18.18 16.29 3.10
N ILE A 27 17.29 16.91 2.33
CA ILE A 27 17.18 18.37 2.23
C ILE A 27 16.84 18.98 3.58
N THR A 28 15.86 18.43 4.31
CA THR A 28 15.48 18.94 5.63
C THR A 28 16.60 18.74 6.64
N LEU A 29 17.34 17.63 6.58
CA LEU A 29 18.50 17.37 7.44
C LEU A 29 19.63 18.36 7.16
N ILE A 30 19.97 18.60 5.89
CA ILE A 30 20.99 19.60 5.51
C ILE A 30 20.53 20.99 5.96
N ALA A 31 19.26 21.34 5.73
CA ALA A 31 18.71 22.63 6.16
C ALA A 31 18.75 22.77 7.69
N TYR A 32 18.49 21.69 8.44
CA TYR A 32 18.58 21.68 9.90
C TYR A 32 20.04 21.84 10.38
N LEU A 33 21.00 21.16 9.75
CA LEU A 33 22.42 21.25 10.10
C LEU A 33 23.05 22.60 9.69
N ALA A 34 22.59 23.19 8.59
CA ALA A 34 23.04 24.50 8.12
C ALA A 34 22.37 25.66 8.86
N HIS A 35 21.22 25.40 9.51
CA HIS A 35 20.52 26.40 10.31
C HIS A 35 21.12 26.44 11.71
N ASP A 36 22.07 27.35 11.92
CA ASP A 36 22.65 27.64 13.22
C ASP A 36 21.71 28.63 13.97
N PRO A 37 20.90 28.17 14.94
CA PRO A 37 19.80 29.00 15.44
C PRO A 37 20.25 30.04 16.48
N GLY A 38 21.53 30.06 16.90
CA GLY A 38 22.05 30.94 17.95
C GLY A 38 21.40 30.79 19.34
N ARG A 39 20.33 30.00 19.44
CA ARG A 39 19.53 29.62 20.61
C ARG A 39 19.12 28.16 20.45
N ALA A 40 18.69 27.52 21.54
CA ALA A 40 18.21 26.14 21.50
C ALA A 40 17.13 25.98 20.41
N PRO A 41 17.23 24.96 19.52
CA PRO A 41 16.23 24.69 18.50
C PRO A 41 14.87 24.45 19.17
N ASN A 42 13.93 25.37 18.98
CA ASN A 42 12.57 25.27 19.50
C ASN A 42 11.58 25.22 18.33
N GLY A 43 10.46 24.52 18.50
CA GLY A 43 9.38 24.48 17.50
C GLY A 43 8.68 25.81 17.24
N GLY A 44 8.91 26.82 18.09
CA GLY A 44 8.46 28.21 17.88
C GLY A 44 9.34 29.03 16.94
N THR A 45 10.44 28.49 16.41
CA THR A 45 11.23 29.15 15.37
C THR A 45 10.47 29.15 14.04
N TRP A 46 10.77 30.11 13.16
CA TRP A 46 10.16 30.15 11.81
C TRP A 46 10.43 28.84 11.03
N PHE A 47 11.60 28.24 11.23
CA PHE A 47 11.94 26.93 10.68
C PHE A 47 11.07 25.81 11.28
N GLY A 48 10.87 25.81 12.59
CA GLY A 48 9.93 24.92 13.26
C GLY A 48 8.53 25.03 12.66
N TYR A 49 7.95 26.23 12.56
CA TYR A 49 6.60 26.43 12.04
C TYR A 49 6.41 25.92 10.61
N THR A 50 7.38 26.13 9.72
CA THR A 50 7.28 25.62 8.34
C THR A 50 7.30 24.10 8.30
N LEU A 51 8.18 23.45 9.07
CA LEU A 51 8.21 21.99 9.20
C LEU A 51 6.94 21.44 9.85
N GLY A 52 6.38 22.14 10.84
CA GLY A 52 5.12 21.78 11.49
C GLY A 52 3.95 21.83 10.51
N ALA A 53 3.84 22.91 9.73
CA ALA A 53 2.78 23.06 8.72
C ALA A 53 2.89 21.99 7.62
N ILE A 54 4.10 21.71 7.13
CA ILE A 54 4.34 20.64 6.16
C ILE A 54 3.94 19.29 6.75
N SER A 55 4.38 18.99 7.98
CA SER A 55 4.04 17.73 8.67
C SER A 55 2.54 17.57 8.85
N ALA A 56 1.83 18.61 9.27
CA ALA A 56 0.38 18.59 9.44
C ALA A 56 -0.34 18.34 8.10
N GLY A 57 0.09 19.02 7.03
CA GLY A 57 -0.44 18.78 5.69
C GLY A 57 -0.22 17.34 5.20
N LEU A 58 0.95 16.78 5.48
CA LEU A 58 1.27 15.38 5.19
C LEU A 58 0.39 14.41 5.98
N VAL A 59 0.12 14.65 7.27
CA VAL A 59 -0.79 13.81 8.08
C VAL A 59 -2.20 13.80 7.49
N VAL A 60 -2.72 14.97 7.09
CA VAL A 60 -4.04 15.06 6.43
C VAL A 60 -4.03 14.29 5.10
N PHE A 61 -2.99 14.45 4.29
CA PHE A 61 -2.82 13.71 3.04
C PHE A 61 -2.75 12.18 3.26
N LEU A 62 -2.03 11.74 4.29
CA LEU A 62 -1.96 10.34 4.69
C LEU A 62 -3.33 9.80 5.13
N GLY A 63 -4.10 10.59 5.88
CA GLY A 63 -5.49 10.24 6.26
C GLY A 63 -6.43 10.14 5.07
N TRP A 64 -6.25 10.99 4.06
CA TRP A 64 -7.06 10.99 2.82
C TRP A 64 -6.98 9.66 2.06
N PHE A 65 -5.84 8.96 2.14
CA PHE A 65 -5.70 7.62 1.56
C PHE A 65 -6.78 6.64 2.05
N GLY A 66 -7.19 6.74 3.32
CA GLY A 66 -8.24 5.91 3.90
C GLY A 66 -9.61 6.08 3.22
N ILE A 67 -9.92 7.29 2.76
CA ILE A 67 -11.14 7.59 1.99
C ILE A 67 -10.99 7.04 0.57
N LYS A 68 -9.84 7.30 -0.07
CA LYS A 68 -9.59 6.87 -1.44
C LYS A 68 -9.65 5.34 -1.58
N LYS A 69 -9.17 4.59 -0.58
CA LYS A 69 -9.28 3.12 -0.55
C LYS A 69 -10.72 2.62 -0.63
N ARG A 70 -11.68 3.39 -0.11
CA ARG A 70 -13.12 3.04 -0.13
C ARG A 70 -13.82 3.45 -1.43
N GLN A 71 -13.15 4.25 -2.26
CA GLN A 71 -13.63 4.60 -3.59
C GLN A 71 -13.10 3.55 -4.59
N PHE A 72 -13.93 2.53 -4.84
CA PHE A 72 -13.64 1.44 -5.79
C PHE A 72 -13.44 1.90 -7.25
N MET A 73 -13.60 3.19 -7.54
CA MET A 73 -13.45 3.79 -8.87
C MET A 73 -11.99 3.99 -9.31
N SER A 74 -11.00 3.72 -8.46
CA SER A 74 -9.59 3.88 -8.82
C SER A 74 -8.97 2.56 -9.28
N GLY A 75 -8.39 2.54 -10.48
CA GLY A 75 -7.71 1.36 -11.04
C GLY A 75 -6.64 0.81 -10.10
N THR A 76 -6.42 -0.51 -10.14
CA THR A 76 -5.53 -1.25 -9.23
C THR A 76 -4.11 -0.68 -9.18
N ASP A 77 -3.59 -0.17 -10.30
CA ASP A 77 -2.26 0.43 -10.38
C ASP A 77 -2.16 1.78 -9.64
N LEU A 78 -3.21 2.59 -9.73
CA LEU A 78 -3.29 3.86 -9.01
C LEU A 78 -3.37 3.63 -7.50
N LEU A 79 -4.09 2.60 -7.06
CA LEU A 79 -4.18 2.27 -5.64
C LEU A 79 -2.84 1.79 -5.07
N LYS A 80 -2.08 0.98 -5.82
CA LYS A 80 -0.71 0.56 -5.46
C LYS A 80 0.23 1.76 -5.27
N GLY A 81 0.18 2.73 -6.20
CA GLY A 81 0.98 3.96 -6.10
C GLY A 81 0.64 4.79 -4.86
N TRP A 82 -0.65 4.91 -4.52
CA TRP A 82 -1.09 5.63 -3.33
C TRP A 82 -0.70 4.93 -2.03
N LEU A 83 -0.80 3.59 -1.98
CA LEU A 83 -0.34 2.81 -0.83
C LEU A 83 1.18 2.96 -0.63
N SER A 84 1.95 2.89 -1.72
CA SER A 84 3.40 3.13 -1.71
C SER A 84 3.74 4.50 -1.13
N ALA A 85 3.09 5.55 -1.66
CA ALA A 85 3.23 6.91 -1.15
C ALA A 85 2.88 7.01 0.34
N HIS A 86 1.78 6.39 0.77
CA HIS A 86 1.34 6.43 2.16
C HIS A 86 2.39 5.82 3.12
N VAL A 87 2.99 4.69 2.78
CA VAL A 87 4.02 4.06 3.62
C VAL A 87 5.28 4.92 3.70
N TYR A 88 5.83 5.35 2.56
CA TYR A 88 7.08 6.12 2.53
C TYR A 88 6.94 7.53 3.08
N LEU A 89 5.80 8.20 2.85
CA LEU A 89 5.52 9.51 3.43
C LEU A 89 5.19 9.40 4.92
N GLY A 90 4.55 8.32 5.38
CA GLY A 90 4.29 8.08 6.80
C GLY A 90 5.58 8.01 7.62
N VAL A 91 6.60 7.29 7.11
CA VAL A 91 7.93 7.24 7.74
C VAL A 91 8.59 8.63 7.74
N LEU A 92 8.49 9.37 6.64
CA LEU A 92 9.06 10.73 6.55
C LEU A 92 8.48 11.69 7.60
N VAL A 93 7.17 11.61 7.88
CA VAL A 93 6.49 12.50 8.85
C VAL A 93 7.03 12.32 10.27
N ILE A 94 7.51 11.12 10.65
CA ILE A 94 8.17 10.93 11.96
C ILE A 94 9.38 11.85 12.10
N PHE A 95 10.22 11.93 11.06
CA PHE A 95 11.42 12.75 11.08
C PHE A 95 11.09 14.24 11.00
N LEU A 96 10.16 14.64 10.12
CA LEU A 96 9.75 16.04 10.01
C LEU A 96 9.13 16.56 11.31
N SER A 97 8.30 15.76 11.99
CA SER A 97 7.72 16.12 13.27
C SER A 97 8.75 16.17 14.41
N LEU A 98 9.82 15.36 14.33
CA LEU A 98 10.94 15.41 15.27
C LEU A 98 11.81 16.65 15.06
N PHE A 99 12.09 17.03 13.82
CA PHE A 99 12.82 18.26 13.51
C PHE A 99 12.00 19.50 13.85
N HIS A 100 10.68 19.47 13.67
CA HIS A 100 9.79 20.54 14.10
C HIS A 100 9.90 20.81 15.60
N SER A 101 10.06 19.78 16.44
CA SER A 101 10.18 19.97 17.90
C SER A 101 11.57 20.38 18.36
N GLY A 102 12.56 20.43 17.46
CA GLY A 102 13.95 20.68 17.81
C GLY A 102 14.51 19.66 18.80
N PHE A 103 14.00 18.41 18.77
CA PHE A 103 14.32 17.34 19.73
C PHE A 103 13.91 17.62 21.18
N GLN A 104 13.03 18.59 21.43
CA GLN A 104 12.54 18.90 22.77
C GLN A 104 11.36 18.02 23.14
N LEU A 105 11.66 16.76 23.48
CA LEU A 105 10.68 15.79 23.92
C LEU A 105 10.59 15.79 25.47
N GLY A 106 9.74 16.67 26.02
CA GLY A 106 9.39 16.68 27.46
C GLY A 106 8.12 15.88 27.77
N LEU A 107 7.64 15.86 29.02
CA LEU A 107 6.32 15.29 29.39
C LEU A 107 5.17 16.24 29.01
N ASN A 108 5.02 16.50 27.72
CA ASN A 108 4.05 17.44 27.15
C ASN A 108 3.18 16.79 26.08
N LEU A 109 2.08 17.46 25.72
CA LEU A 109 1.18 17.05 24.62
C LEU A 109 1.95 16.82 23.31
N HIS A 110 3.03 17.56 23.07
CA HIS A 110 3.89 17.39 21.89
C HIS A 110 4.48 15.98 21.80
N SER A 111 5.12 15.52 22.88
CA SER A 111 5.72 14.19 22.94
C SER A 111 4.68 13.08 22.92
N LEU A 112 3.51 13.33 23.51
CA LEU A 112 2.37 12.41 23.42
C LEU A 112 1.93 12.23 21.95
N LEU A 113 1.71 13.33 21.22
CA LEU A 113 1.30 13.30 19.82
C LEU A 113 2.38 12.66 18.93
N TRP A 114 3.65 12.96 19.18
CA TRP A 114 4.75 12.33 18.47
C TRP A 114 4.81 10.81 18.75
N THR A 115 4.60 10.40 19.99
CA THR A 115 4.56 8.97 20.36
C THR A 115 3.39 8.25 19.67
N LEU A 116 2.19 8.85 19.66
CA LEU A 116 1.03 8.32 18.97
C LEU A 116 1.25 8.21 17.45
N LEU A 117 1.89 9.22 16.85
CA LEU A 117 2.29 9.19 15.45
C LEU A 117 3.22 8.00 15.16
N VAL A 118 4.27 7.81 15.97
CA VAL A 118 5.21 6.69 15.83
C VAL A 118 4.48 5.35 15.96
N LEU A 119 3.63 5.18 16.98
CA LEU A 119 2.82 3.96 17.15
C LEU A 119 1.92 3.67 15.94
N THR A 120 1.31 4.71 15.38
CA THR A 120 0.46 4.59 14.19
C THR A 120 1.26 4.10 12.98
N VAL A 121 2.45 4.65 12.76
CA VAL A 121 3.33 4.23 11.65
C VAL A 121 3.82 2.79 11.86
N LEU A 122 4.23 2.42 13.08
CA LEU A 122 4.65 1.04 13.39
C LEU A 122 3.52 0.03 13.17
N SER A 123 2.30 0.37 13.58
CA SER A 123 1.10 -0.43 13.30
C SER A 123 0.87 -0.58 11.78
N GLY A 124 1.05 0.49 11.01
CA GLY A 124 1.00 0.46 9.55
C GLY A 124 2.06 -0.46 8.93
N MET A 125 3.31 -0.41 9.42
CA MET A 125 4.39 -1.29 8.99
C MET A 125 4.10 -2.77 9.29
N TYR A 126 3.51 -3.05 10.47
CA TYR A 126 3.04 -4.40 10.80
C TYR A 126 1.95 -4.87 9.82
N GLY A 127 1.01 -3.99 9.45
CA GLY A 127 0.01 -4.29 8.43
C GLY A 127 0.62 -4.65 7.07
N VAL A 128 1.66 -3.92 6.64
CA VAL A 128 2.44 -4.23 5.43
C VAL A 128 3.15 -5.58 5.54
N PHE A 129 3.79 -5.86 6.66
CA PHE A 129 4.44 -7.15 6.91
C PHE A 129 3.44 -8.30 6.80
N CYS A 130 2.27 -8.19 7.45
CA CYS A 130 1.20 -9.18 7.35
C CYS A 130 0.73 -9.37 5.91
N TYR A 131 0.56 -8.28 5.15
CA TYR A 131 0.11 -8.33 3.76
C TYR A 131 1.10 -9.07 2.84
N VAL A 132 2.40 -8.88 3.05
CA VAL A 132 3.45 -9.56 2.25
C VAL A 132 3.68 -10.99 2.71
N ARG A 133 3.54 -11.28 4.02
CA ARG A 133 3.91 -12.58 4.60
C ARG A 133 2.81 -13.65 4.55
N TYR A 134 1.54 -13.26 4.62
CA TYR A 134 0.40 -14.18 4.69
C TYR A 134 -0.37 -14.46 3.36
N PRO A 135 0.03 -14.02 2.15
CA PRO A 135 -0.78 -14.31 0.96
C PRO A 135 -0.89 -15.82 0.71
N SER A 136 0.11 -16.63 1.05
CA SER A 136 0.07 -18.09 0.90
C SER A 136 -1.00 -18.80 1.74
N ILE A 137 -1.49 -18.17 2.82
CA ILE A 137 -2.52 -18.76 3.69
C ILE A 137 -3.93 -18.39 3.19
N LEU A 138 -4.09 -17.22 2.56
CA LEU A 138 -5.37 -16.76 1.98
C LEU A 138 -5.63 -17.35 0.58
N THR A 139 -4.59 -17.71 -0.18
CA THR A 139 -4.72 -18.45 -1.44
C THR A 139 -4.61 -19.97 -1.29
N GLY A 140 -4.79 -20.51 -0.08
CA GLY A 140 -4.85 -21.95 0.14
C GLY A 140 -5.88 -22.67 -0.75
N SER A 141 -6.94 -21.97 -1.18
CA SER A 141 -7.94 -22.47 -2.13
C SER A 141 -7.59 -22.27 -3.61
N ARG A 142 -6.54 -21.51 -3.95
CA ARG A 142 -6.12 -21.23 -5.34
C ARG A 142 -4.87 -22.00 -5.76
N GLN A 143 -4.27 -22.82 -4.89
CA GLN A 143 -3.01 -23.57 -5.14
C GLN A 143 -1.85 -22.73 -5.71
N GLY A 144 -1.89 -21.40 -5.58
CA GLY A 144 -0.90 -20.50 -6.19
C GLY A 144 -1.16 -20.15 -7.66
N LEU A 145 -2.27 -20.60 -8.25
CA LEU A 145 -2.66 -20.30 -9.62
C LEU A 145 -3.10 -18.84 -9.77
N THR A 146 -2.57 -18.18 -10.79
CA THR A 146 -3.01 -16.88 -11.27
C THR A 146 -4.42 -16.96 -11.83
N ARG A 147 -5.11 -15.81 -11.96
CA ARG A 147 -6.46 -15.77 -12.54
C ARG A 147 -6.51 -16.38 -13.95
N ALA A 148 -5.45 -16.22 -14.73
CA ALA A 148 -5.36 -16.79 -16.07
C ALA A 148 -5.24 -18.32 -16.04
N GLU A 149 -4.41 -18.85 -15.13
CA GLU A 149 -4.27 -20.31 -14.93
C GLU A 149 -5.57 -20.93 -14.40
N ILE A 150 -6.28 -20.26 -13.50
CA ILE A 150 -7.60 -20.73 -13.03
C ILE A 150 -8.64 -20.76 -14.16
N LEU A 151 -8.61 -19.78 -15.07
CA LEU A 151 -9.51 -19.77 -16.23
C LEU A 151 -9.15 -20.86 -17.24
N LEU A 152 -7.86 -21.18 -17.38
CA LEU A 152 -7.38 -22.30 -18.19
C LEU A 152 -7.77 -23.64 -17.58
N GLU A 153 -7.58 -23.83 -16.28
CA GLU A 153 -7.99 -25.05 -15.58
C GLU A 153 -9.50 -25.24 -15.65
N LEU A 154 -10.27 -24.15 -15.52
CA LEU A 154 -11.73 -24.20 -15.67
C LEU A 154 -12.16 -24.57 -17.10
N SER A 155 -11.48 -24.05 -18.13
CA SER A 155 -11.79 -24.41 -19.52
C SER A 155 -11.40 -25.84 -19.85
N GLU A 156 -10.30 -26.34 -19.28
CA GLU A 156 -9.90 -27.73 -19.38
C GLU A 156 -10.89 -28.67 -18.68
N LEU A 157 -11.39 -28.29 -17.50
CA LEU A 157 -12.44 -29.03 -16.79
C LEU A 157 -13.75 -29.06 -17.60
N ASP A 158 -14.14 -27.95 -18.24
CA ASP A 158 -15.35 -27.90 -19.09
C ASP A 158 -15.22 -28.85 -20.29
N MET A 159 -14.04 -28.90 -20.93
CA MET A 159 -13.78 -29.84 -22.02
C MET A 159 -13.88 -31.29 -21.55
N GLN A 160 -13.28 -31.64 -20.41
CA GLN A 160 -13.35 -33.00 -19.85
C GLN A 160 -14.79 -33.41 -19.50
N CYS A 161 -15.56 -32.50 -18.91
CA CYS A 161 -16.98 -32.73 -18.62
C CYS A 161 -17.78 -33.03 -19.89
N ARG A 162 -17.52 -32.31 -20.98
CA ARG A 162 -18.18 -32.54 -22.28
C ARG A 162 -17.76 -33.89 -22.90
N ASP A 163 -16.49 -34.26 -22.80
CA ASP A 163 -15.98 -35.54 -23.33
C ASP A 163 -16.64 -36.74 -22.66
N VAL A 164 -16.74 -36.70 -21.32
CA VAL A 164 -17.47 -37.72 -20.55
C VAL A 164 -18.97 -37.71 -20.87
N ALA A 165 -19.56 -36.52 -21.07
CA ALA A 165 -20.97 -36.38 -21.42
C ALA A 165 -21.33 -37.00 -22.78
N MET A 166 -20.43 -36.97 -23.77
CA MET A 166 -20.67 -37.58 -25.08
C MET A 166 -20.91 -39.10 -24.98
N GLY A 167 -20.39 -39.76 -23.95
CA GLY A 167 -20.67 -41.18 -23.66
C GLY A 167 -21.96 -41.44 -22.89
N LEU A 168 -22.65 -40.38 -22.45
CA LEU A 168 -23.90 -40.41 -21.69
C LEU A 168 -25.08 -39.99 -22.59
N GLY A 169 -26.30 -40.43 -22.25
CA GLY A 169 -27.48 -40.21 -23.10
C GLY A 169 -27.81 -38.74 -23.39
N ASP A 170 -28.57 -38.51 -24.46
CA ASP A 170 -28.86 -37.17 -25.02
C ASP A 170 -29.41 -36.15 -24.02
N GLU A 171 -30.19 -36.59 -23.01
CA GLU A 171 -30.70 -35.69 -21.97
C GLU A 171 -29.58 -35.06 -21.12
N ILE A 172 -28.52 -35.83 -20.82
CA ILE A 172 -27.40 -35.37 -20.00
C ILE A 172 -26.52 -34.41 -20.80
N ASN A 173 -26.30 -34.71 -22.09
CA ASN A 173 -25.60 -33.81 -23.02
C ASN A 173 -26.33 -32.47 -23.16
N ALA A 174 -27.66 -32.48 -23.30
CA ALA A 174 -28.47 -31.27 -23.39
C ALA A 174 -28.49 -30.44 -22.09
N ALA A 175 -28.30 -31.07 -20.93
CA ALA A 175 -28.19 -30.39 -19.64
C ALA A 175 -26.82 -29.71 -19.47
N ILE A 176 -25.74 -30.39 -19.86
CA ILE A 176 -24.36 -29.85 -19.77
C ILE A 176 -24.16 -28.70 -20.76
N LEU A 177 -24.68 -28.81 -22.00
CA LEU A 177 -24.64 -27.72 -22.97
C LEU A 177 -25.34 -26.45 -22.46
N ARG A 178 -26.54 -26.60 -21.87
CA ARG A 178 -27.27 -25.48 -21.26
C ARG A 178 -26.51 -24.84 -20.09
N ALA A 179 -25.87 -25.64 -19.25
CA ALA A 179 -25.07 -25.13 -18.16
C ALA A 179 -23.83 -24.36 -18.68
N ALA A 180 -23.15 -24.87 -19.70
CA ALA A 180 -21.98 -24.22 -20.28
C ALA A 180 -22.33 -22.89 -20.97
N GLU A 181 -23.45 -22.84 -21.72
CA GLU A 181 -23.94 -21.61 -22.34
C GLU A 181 -24.35 -20.55 -21.30
N GLY A 182 -24.91 -20.97 -20.16
CA GLY A 182 -25.29 -20.08 -19.06
C GLY A 182 -24.12 -19.50 -18.25
N THR A 183 -22.91 -20.05 -18.39
CA THR A 183 -21.74 -19.68 -17.57
C THR A 183 -20.74 -18.78 -18.32
N GLN A 184 -21.11 -18.21 -19.48
CA GLN A 184 -20.28 -17.21 -20.14
C GLN A 184 -20.18 -15.92 -19.30
N VAL A 185 -18.97 -15.60 -18.83
CA VAL A 185 -18.63 -14.35 -18.11
C VAL A 185 -17.78 -13.45 -19.00
#